data_AF-A0A2H0N3S9-F1
#
_entry.id   AF-A0A2H0N3S9-F1
#
_cell.length_a   1.000
_cell.length_b   1.000
_cell.length_c   1.000
_cell.angle_alpha   90.00
_cell.angle_beta   90.00
_cell.angle_gamma   90.00
#
_symmetry.space_group_name_H-M   'P 1'
#
loop_
_entity.id
_entity.type
_entity.pdbx_description
1 polymer ?
#
loop_
_entity_poly.entity_id
_entity_poly.type
_entity_poly.pdbx_seq_one_letter_code
_entity_poly.pdbx_strand_id
1 'polypeptide(L)' 'MDYTEISQKSTEQLHDLLAEQREELRELKFKVAENQLADVSKIKKVKKTIARILTVLNSKVSQGTSSEEATN' A
#
# COMPACT_ATOMS: atom_id res chain seq x y z
N MET A 1 2.88 -1.36 -10.59
CA MET A 1 3.57 -0.52 -9.61
C MET A 1 4.80 -1.24 -9.14
N ASP A 2 5.93 -0.61 -9.47
CA ASP A 2 7.25 -1.08 -9.12
C ASP A 2 7.68 -0.44 -7.80
N TYR A 3 8.57 -1.14 -7.09
CA TYR A 3 9.00 -0.76 -5.75
C TYR A 3 9.71 0.60 -5.74
N THR A 4 10.43 0.92 -6.81
CA THR A 4 11.16 2.18 -7.01
C THR A 4 10.23 3.39 -7.02
N GLU A 5 9.08 3.29 -7.70
CA GLU A 5 8.07 4.37 -7.78
C GLU A 5 7.45 4.67 -6.40
N ILE A 6 7.24 3.63 -5.60
CA ILE A 6 6.67 3.74 -4.24
C ILE A 6 7.71 4.35 -3.29
N SER A 7 8.99 3.96 -3.41
CA SER A 7 10.07 4.50 -2.60
C SER A 7 10.29 6.01 -2.79
N GLN A 8 10.05 6.53 -3.98
CA GLN A 8 10.31 7.94 -4.32
C GLN A 8 9.20 8.90 -3.82
N LYS A 9 8.01 8.40 -3.51
CA LYS A 9 6.88 9.21 -3.02
C LYS A 9 7.10 9.70 -1.58
N SER A 10 6.47 10.81 -1.22
CA SER A 10 6.44 11.29 0.18
C SER A 10 5.60 10.37 1.08
N THR A 11 5.77 10.48 2.39
CA THR A 11 4.96 9.72 3.36
C THR A 11 3.47 10.03 3.21
N GLU A 12 3.10 11.29 3.06
CA GLU A 12 1.71 11.74 2.83
C GLU A 12 1.13 11.11 1.55
N GLN A 13 1.87 11.21 0.44
CA GLN A 13 1.45 10.61 -0.83
C GLN A 13 1.30 9.08 -0.73
N LEU A 14 2.11 8.42 0.09
CA LEU A 14 2.00 6.98 0.33
C LEU A 14 0.75 6.64 1.13
N HIS A 15 0.32 7.49 2.07
CA HIS A 15 -0.93 7.32 2.79
C HIS A 15 -2.15 7.51 1.88
N ASP A 16 -2.13 8.53 1.01
CA ASP A 16 -3.20 8.76 0.03
C ASP A 16 -3.32 7.58 -0.94
N LEU A 17 -2.18 7.14 -1.50
CA LEU A 17 -2.13 5.99 -2.39
C LEU A 17 -2.62 4.71 -1.70
N LEU A 18 -2.31 4.54 -0.40
CA LEU A 18 -2.78 3.41 0.38
C LEU A 18 -4.31 3.43 0.56
N ALA A 19 -4.91 4.61 0.73
CA ALA A 19 -6.36 4.76 0.81
C ALA A 19 -7.03 4.40 -0.53
N GLU A 20 -6.49 4.91 -1.64
CA GLU A 20 -6.96 4.63 -3.00
C GLU A 20 -6.90 3.12 -3.32
N GLN A 21 -5.76 2.48 -3.07
CA GLN A 21 -5.59 1.05 -3.33
C GLN A 21 -6.48 0.16 -2.45
N ARG A 22 -6.84 0.63 -1.25
CA ARG A 22 -7.80 -0.08 -0.38
C ARG A 22 -9.23 0.03 -0.91
N GLU A 23 -9.59 1.18 -1.49
CA GLU A 23 -10.88 1.36 -2.13
C GLU A 23 -11.01 0.50 -3.39
N GLU A 24 -9.97 0.50 -4.24
CA GLU A 24 -9.92 -0.40 -5.41
C GLU A 24 -10.06 -1.86 -5.00
N LEU A 25 -9.40 -2.27 -3.91
CA LEU A 25 -9.54 -3.63 -3.37
C LEU A 25 -10.97 -3.93 -2.91
N ARG A 26 -11.68 -2.96 -2.32
CA ARG A 26 -13.09 -3.08 -1.94
C ARG A 26 -13.95 -3.31 -3.17
N GLU A 27 -13.84 -2.46 -4.19
CA GLU A 27 -14.57 -2.59 -5.43
C GLU A 27 -14.31 -3.93 -6.13
N LEU A 28 -13.06 -4.38 -6.18
CA LEU A 28 -12.70 -5.67 -6.77
C LEU A 28 -13.31 -6.84 -5.99
N LYS A 29 -13.40 -6.74 -4.66
CA LYS A 29 -14.08 -7.76 -3.84
C LYS A 29 -15.58 -7.80 -4.13
N PHE A 30 -16.22 -6.65 -4.30
CA PHE A 30 -17.64 -6.58 -4.69
C PHE A 30 -17.85 -7.22 -6.07
N LYS A 31 -17.03 -6.85 -7.06
CA LYS A 31 -17.09 -7.43 -8.42
C LYS A 31 -16.86 -8.94 -8.44
N VAL A 32 -16.01 -9.47 -7.56
CA VAL A 32 -15.82 -10.93 -7.39
C VAL A 32 -17.04 -11.58 -6.75
N ALA A 33 -17.62 -10.97 -5.71
CA ALA A 33 -18.83 -11.50 -5.08
C ALA A 33 -20.01 -11.58 -6.05
N GLU A 34 -20.09 -10.63 -6.99
CA GLU A 34 -21.09 -10.63 -8.08
C GLU A 34 -20.74 -11.57 -9.25
N ASN A 35 -19.62 -12.30 -9.19
CA ASN A 35 -19.07 -13.12 -10.29
C ASN A 35 -18.86 -12.36 -11.62
N GLN A 36 -18.73 -11.03 -11.57
CA GLN A 36 -18.52 -10.18 -12.75
C GLN A 36 -17.05 -9.94 -13.08
N LEU A 37 -16.12 -10.43 -12.25
CA LEU A 37 -14.69 -10.21 -12.45
C LEU A 37 -14.05 -11.37 -13.22
N ALA A 38 -13.79 -11.16 -14.52
CA ALA A 38 -13.08 -12.12 -15.36
C ALA A 38 -11.60 -12.32 -14.97
N ASP A 39 -10.95 -11.30 -14.39
CA ASP A 39 -9.54 -11.35 -13.99
C ASP A 39 -9.35 -11.15 -12.48
N VAL A 40 -9.43 -12.24 -11.75
CA VAL A 40 -9.20 -12.32 -10.29
C VAL A 40 -7.74 -12.02 -9.94
N SER A 41 -6.81 -12.10 -10.90
CA SER A 41 -5.38 -11.83 -10.67
C SER A 41 -5.13 -10.37 -10.27
N LYS A 42 -6.01 -9.45 -10.67
CA LYS A 42 -5.96 -8.03 -10.28
C LYS A 42 -5.98 -7.85 -8.77
N ILE A 43 -6.81 -8.63 -8.05
CA ILE A 43 -6.84 -8.59 -6.58
C ILE A 43 -5.49 -8.92 -5.98
N LYS A 44 -4.79 -9.92 -6.53
CA LYS A 44 -3.45 -10.30 -6.06
C LYS A 44 -2.43 -9.19 -6.33
N LYS A 45 -2.54 -8.49 -7.47
CA LYS A 45 -1.68 -7.34 -7.81
C LYS A 45 -1.92 -6.15 -6.87
N VAL A 46 -3.19 -5.80 -6.60
CA VAL A 46 -3.54 -4.72 -5.66
C VAL A 46 -3.06 -5.04 -4.24
N LYS A 47 -3.31 -6.27 -3.75
CA LYS A 47 -2.79 -6.72 -2.44
C LYS A 47 -1.26 -6.59 -2.32
N LYS A 48 -0.52 -7.01 -3.36
CA LYS A 48 0.95 -6.85 -3.40
C LYS A 48 1.37 -5.39 -3.38
N THR A 49 0.62 -4.51 -4.04
CA THR A 49 0.91 -3.07 -4.06
C THR A 49 0.71 -2.46 -2.67
N ILE A 50 -0.40 -2.78 -1.99
CA ILE A 50 -0.65 -2.36 -0.60
C ILE A 50 0.49 -2.83 0.32
N ALA A 51 0.90 -4.09 0.21
CA ALA A 51 1.99 -4.64 1.02
C ALA A 51 3.30 -3.86 0.82
N ARG A 52 3.66 -3.53 -0.43
CA ARG A 52 4.86 -2.74 -0.73
C ARG A 52 4.79 -1.32 -0.15
N ILE A 53 3.63 -0.65 -0.24
CA ILE A 53 3.44 0.69 0.35
C ILE A 53 3.65 0.64 1.86
N LEU A 54 3.05 -0.35 2.55
CA LEU A 54 3.23 -0.55 3.97
C LEU A 54 4.69 -0.85 4.35
N THR A 55 5.40 -1.65 3.54
CA THR A 55 6.83 -1.91 3.74
C THR A 55 7.64 -0.63 3.67
N VAL A 56 7.42 0.21 2.66
CA VAL A 56 8.14 1.49 2.51
C VAL A 56 7.82 2.45 3.66
N LEU A 57 6.56 2.57 4.06
CA LEU A 57 6.17 3.37 5.22
C LEU A 57 6.88 2.89 6.49
N ASN A 58 6.89 1.58 6.74
CA ASN A 58 7.57 1.01 7.90
C ASN A 58 9.09 1.21 7.84
N SER A 59 9.70 1.05 6.66
CA SER A 59 11.12 1.35 6.47
C SER A 59 11.44 2.81 6.76
N LYS A 60 10.58 3.77 6.37
CA LYS A 60 10.77 5.19 6.68
C LYS A 60 10.64 5.48 8.18
N VAL A 61 9.68 4.86 8.85
CA VAL A 61 9.51 4.98 10.33
C VAL A 61 10.74 4.40 11.04
N SER A 62 11.20 3.21 10.67
CA SER A 62 12.36 2.56 11.27
C SER A 62 13.67 3.35 11.09
N GLN A 63 13.80 4.16 10.04
CA GLN A 63 14.94 5.06 9.86
C GLN A 63 14.82 6.30 10.75
N GLY A 64 13.61 6.81 10.97
CA GLY A 64 13.33 7.96 11.84
C GLY A 64 13.41 7.65 13.34
N THR A 65 13.04 6.44 13.77
CA THR A 65 13.03 6.06 15.20
C THR A 65 14.42 5.85 15.78
N SER A 66 15.49 5.86 14.97
CA SER A 66 16.87 5.80 15.47
C SER A 66 17.38 7.11 16.12
N SER A 67 16.59 8.20 16.10
CA SER A 67 16.93 9.47 16.74
C SER A 67 16.04 9.91 17.92
N GLU A 68 15.02 9.14 18.31
CA GLU A 68 14.00 9.58 19.28
C GLU A 68 13.86 8.73 20.55
N GLU A 69 14.74 7.75 20.76
CA GLU A 69 14.78 6.93 21.99
C GLU A 69 15.74 7.46 23.09
N ALA A 70 16.20 8.72 22.99
CA ALA A 70 17.17 9.30 23.94
C ALA A 70 16.59 10.23 25.04
N THR A 71 15.27 10.46 25.10
CA THR A 71 14.67 11.26 26.18
C THR A 71 13.26 10.78 26.56
N ASN A 72 13.17 9.86 27.51
CA ASN A 72 12.28 9.97 28.68
C ASN A 72 12.70 8.99 29.78
#